data_AF-A0A1I9Y6F3-F1
#
_entry.id   AF-A0A1I9Y6F3-F1
#
_cell.length_a   1.000
_cell.length_b   1.000
_cell.length_c   1.000
_cell.angle_alpha   90.00
_cell.angle_beta   90.00
_cell.angle_gamma   90.00
#
_symmetry.space_group_name_H-M   'P 1'
#
loop_
_entity.id
_entity.type
_entity.pdbx_description
1 polymer ?
#
loop_
_entity_poly.entity_id
_entity_poly.type
_entity_poly.pdbx_seq_one_letter_code
_entity_poly.pdbx_strand_id
1 'polypeptide(L)'
;MSVARPTFKPTTLLALCSQVNQVCPKCGRPLFIKKAKNWVKDYEIAHIYPLNPTPAELAILLGEQKLSGGPNDECNLIPLCFTCHKLYDTDKTLEDYRALKKIKERLLGQDAQRRIQYEYQIESDIATIMDALMSEATTEILDADYVAKEIDTKLEGEISNLTKQKIKNDVSSFYLFVRNQLAEIEKTVPGQGVLIAMQVKLFYTKQKGLKLTQQQIFQNTVGWILSKTPNGTEEAAAVVAAFFVQNCELF
;
A
#
# COMPACT_ATOMS: atom_id res chain seq x y z
N MET A 1 33.26 -18.58 -8.10
CA MET A 1 33.46 -17.72 -9.28
C MET A 1 32.71 -16.42 -9.02
N SER A 2 33.35 -15.26 -9.19
CA SER A 2 32.70 -13.96 -9.03
C SER A 2 31.74 -13.70 -10.19
N VAL A 3 30.50 -13.36 -9.88
CA VAL A 3 29.50 -12.93 -10.85
C VAL A 3 29.76 -11.47 -11.18
N ALA A 4 29.91 -11.14 -12.46
CA ALA A 4 30.06 -9.75 -12.89
C ALA A 4 28.80 -8.93 -12.59
N ARG A 5 28.96 -7.67 -12.16
CA ARG A 5 27.83 -6.74 -12.01
C ARG A 5 27.26 -6.46 -13.40
N PRO A 6 25.98 -6.77 -13.66
CA PRO A 6 25.42 -6.56 -14.97
C PRO A 6 25.20 -5.07 -15.23
N THR A 7 25.25 -4.68 -16.51
CA THR A 7 24.74 -3.39 -16.94
C THR A 7 23.21 -3.44 -16.94
N PHE A 8 22.57 -2.64 -16.09
CA PHE A 8 21.11 -2.59 -16.02
C PHE A 8 20.52 -1.84 -17.21
N LYS A 9 19.44 -2.38 -17.78
CA LYS A 9 18.70 -1.71 -18.86
C LYS A 9 18.10 -0.40 -18.35
N PRO A 10 17.99 0.65 -19.18
CA PRO A 10 17.35 1.91 -18.79
C PRO A 10 15.93 1.72 -18.23
N THR A 11 15.15 0.79 -18.78
CA THR A 11 13.81 0.46 -18.31
C THR A 11 13.80 -0.11 -16.89
N THR A 12 14.73 -1.01 -16.56
CA THR A 12 14.90 -1.55 -15.20
C THR A 12 15.27 -0.45 -14.22
N LEU A 13 16.18 0.46 -14.60
CA LEU A 13 16.55 1.60 -13.76
C LEU A 13 15.36 2.53 -13.51
N LEU A 14 14.58 2.84 -14.54
CA LEU A 14 13.37 3.64 -14.41
C LEU A 14 12.34 2.98 -13.48
N ALA A 15 12.10 1.67 -13.65
CA ALA A 15 11.18 0.92 -12.80
C ALA A 15 11.63 0.95 -11.33
N LEU A 16 12.91 0.68 -11.06
CA LEU A 16 13.47 0.72 -9.71
C LEU A 16 13.39 2.12 -9.06
N CYS A 17 13.73 3.17 -9.80
CA CYS A 17 13.62 4.54 -9.32
C CYS A 17 12.16 4.96 -9.08
N SER A 18 11.24 4.55 -9.95
CA SER A 18 9.80 4.80 -9.78
C SER A 18 9.25 4.08 -8.54
N GLN A 19 9.70 2.84 -8.29
CA GLN A 19 9.27 2.04 -7.14
C GLN A 19 9.54 2.76 -5.82
N VAL A 20 10.64 3.52 -5.73
CA VAL A 20 11.01 4.29 -4.53
C VAL A 20 10.58 5.77 -4.59
N ASN A 21 9.65 6.13 -5.48
CA ASN A 21 9.20 7.52 -5.68
C ASN A 21 10.35 8.50 -5.96
N GLN A 22 11.39 8.04 -6.66
CA GLN A 22 12.55 8.84 -7.05
C GLN A 22 13.35 9.45 -5.89
N VAL A 23 13.16 8.93 -4.67
CA VAL A 23 13.92 9.31 -3.47
C VAL A 23 14.65 8.10 -2.90
N CYS A 24 15.76 8.35 -2.21
CA CYS A 24 16.50 7.32 -1.50
C CYS A 24 15.62 6.77 -0.37
N PRO A 25 15.27 5.48 -0.37
CA PRO A 25 14.34 4.92 0.61
C PRO A 25 14.95 4.83 2.03
N LYS A 26 16.26 5.04 2.18
CA LYS A 26 16.93 5.13 3.49
C LYS A 26 16.88 6.54 4.11
N CYS A 27 16.97 7.60 3.31
CA CYS A 27 17.19 8.96 3.83
C CYS A 27 16.33 10.06 3.20
N GLY A 28 15.48 9.73 2.23
CA GLY A 28 14.56 10.68 1.57
C GLY A 28 15.22 11.64 0.57
N ARG A 29 16.55 11.61 0.40
CA ARG A 29 17.22 12.48 -0.59
C ARG A 29 16.76 12.15 -2.02
N PRO A 30 16.56 13.15 -2.89
CA PRO A 30 16.26 12.91 -4.30
C PRO A 30 17.34 12.05 -4.97
N LEU A 31 16.92 11.13 -5.83
CA LEU A 31 17.84 10.33 -6.66
C LEU A 31 18.27 11.05 -7.94
N PHE A 32 17.69 12.21 -8.23
CA PHE A 32 18.05 13.05 -9.35
C PHE A 32 18.28 14.47 -8.86
N ILE A 33 19.37 15.08 -9.32
CA ILE A 33 19.72 16.47 -8.97
C ILE A 33 19.90 17.29 -10.24
N LYS A 34 19.51 18.56 -10.17
CA LYS A 34 19.69 19.50 -11.28
C LYS A 34 21.08 20.12 -11.20
N LYS A 35 21.92 19.90 -12.22
CA LYS A 35 23.22 20.56 -12.38
C LYS A 35 23.17 21.47 -13.61
N ALA A 36 23.32 22.78 -13.38
CA ALA A 36 23.14 23.81 -14.39
C ALA A 36 21.80 23.65 -15.13
N LYS A 37 21.82 23.20 -16.40
CA LYS A 37 20.62 23.00 -17.23
C LYS A 37 20.11 21.55 -17.29
N ASN A 38 20.85 20.57 -16.77
CA ASN A 38 20.53 19.15 -16.95
C ASN A 38 20.23 18.45 -15.63
N TRP A 39 19.33 17.46 -15.69
CA TRP A 39 19.14 16.50 -14.60
C TRP A 39 20.20 15.41 -14.70
N VAL A 40 20.81 15.07 -13.56
CA VAL A 40 21.77 13.98 -13.47
C VAL A 40 21.35 13.00 -12.37
N LYS A 41 21.68 11.73 -12.56
CA LYS A 41 21.48 10.72 -11.52
C LYS A 41 22.39 11.01 -10.31
N ASP A 42 21.85 10.80 -9.12
CA ASP A 42 22.54 10.91 -7.83
C ASP A 42 22.36 9.62 -6.99
N TYR A 43 22.49 8.47 -7.65
CA TYR A 43 22.23 7.17 -7.05
C TYR A 43 23.05 6.04 -7.67
N GLU A 44 23.13 4.93 -6.92
CA GLU A 44 23.57 3.62 -7.38
C GLU A 44 22.56 2.53 -7.01
N ILE A 45 22.61 1.40 -7.73
CA ILE A 45 21.76 0.23 -7.47
C ILE A 45 22.47 -0.71 -6.51
N ALA A 46 22.07 -0.72 -5.25
CA ALA A 46 22.59 -1.67 -4.28
C ALA A 46 21.96 -3.05 -4.48
N HIS A 47 22.79 -4.08 -4.33
CA HIS A 47 22.36 -5.46 -4.11
C HIS A 47 22.06 -5.65 -2.63
N ILE A 48 20.79 -5.90 -2.28
CA ILE A 48 20.37 -6.10 -0.88
C ILE A 48 21.13 -7.31 -0.31
N TYR A 49 20.92 -8.49 -0.88
CA TYR A 49 21.84 -9.60 -0.69
C TYR A 49 23.07 -9.42 -1.60
N PRO A 50 24.32 -9.47 -1.09
CA PRO A 50 25.52 -9.19 -1.88
C PRO A 50 25.59 -10.02 -3.17
N LEU A 51 26.06 -9.42 -4.26
CA LEU A 51 26.27 -10.10 -5.54
C LEU A 51 27.33 -11.20 -5.43
N ASN A 52 28.42 -10.90 -4.71
CA ASN A 52 29.54 -11.80 -4.46
C ASN A 52 29.89 -11.73 -2.97
N PRO A 53 29.11 -12.39 -2.09
CA PRO A 53 29.32 -12.28 -0.66
C PRO A 53 30.68 -12.87 -0.29
N THR A 54 31.44 -12.11 0.51
CA THR A 54 32.67 -12.59 1.14
C THR A 54 32.36 -13.67 2.18
N PRO A 55 33.34 -14.49 2.60
CA PRO A 55 33.13 -15.46 3.68
C PRO A 55 32.59 -14.82 4.97
N ALA A 56 33.01 -13.60 5.29
CA ALA A 56 32.52 -12.85 6.44
C ALA A 56 31.04 -12.47 6.27
N GLU A 57 30.64 -11.95 5.10
CA GLU A 57 29.23 -11.63 4.82
C GLU A 57 28.35 -12.89 4.80
N LEU A 58 28.84 -14.02 4.28
CA LEU A 58 28.13 -15.29 4.34
C LEU A 58 27.87 -15.75 5.78
N ALA A 59 28.86 -15.56 6.67
CA ALA A 59 28.70 -15.90 8.08
C ALA A 59 27.68 -14.99 8.78
N ILE A 60 27.72 -13.67 8.51
CA ILE A 60 26.77 -12.70 9.09
C ILE A 60 25.34 -12.95 8.59
N LEU A 61 25.19 -13.31 7.30
CA LEU A 61 23.89 -13.53 6.66
C LEU A 61 23.40 -14.98 6.73
N LEU A 62 24.05 -15.81 7.55
CA LEU A 62 23.68 -17.21 7.68
C LEU A 62 22.27 -17.35 8.28
N GLY A 63 21.41 -18.13 7.61
CA GLY A 63 20.02 -18.33 8.03
C GLY A 63 19.05 -17.21 7.63
N GLU A 64 19.53 -16.12 7.03
CA GLU A 64 18.67 -15.05 6.54
C GLU A 64 17.95 -15.46 5.24
N GLN A 65 16.63 -15.27 5.21
CA GLN A 65 15.83 -15.51 4.01
C GLN A 65 16.13 -14.44 2.96
N LYS A 66 16.35 -14.89 1.71
CA LYS A 66 16.56 -14.03 0.53
C LYS A 66 15.23 -13.63 -0.11
N LEU A 67 15.21 -12.49 -0.79
CA LEU A 67 14.03 -12.00 -1.52
C LEU A 67 13.87 -12.58 -2.92
N SER A 68 14.89 -13.23 -3.45
CA SER A 68 14.92 -13.75 -4.82
C SER A 68 15.70 -15.05 -4.91
N GLY A 69 15.50 -15.77 -6.03
CA GLY A 69 16.27 -16.96 -6.38
C GLY A 69 17.68 -16.65 -6.92
N GLY A 70 17.95 -15.40 -7.32
CA GLY A 70 19.24 -14.99 -7.90
C GLY A 70 19.68 -13.59 -7.48
N PRO A 71 21.00 -13.33 -7.45
CA PRO A 71 21.53 -12.07 -6.94
C PRO A 71 21.18 -10.86 -7.81
N ASN A 72 21.03 -11.04 -9.12
CA ASN A 72 20.67 -9.95 -10.05
C ASN A 72 19.17 -9.81 -10.31
N ASP A 73 18.34 -10.54 -9.56
CA ASP A 73 16.88 -10.41 -9.62
C ASP A 73 16.45 -9.01 -9.15
N GLU A 74 15.46 -8.41 -9.79
CA GLU A 74 14.95 -7.07 -9.45
C GLU A 74 14.44 -6.98 -8.00
N CYS A 75 13.99 -8.10 -7.42
CA CYS A 75 13.60 -8.20 -6.02
C CYS A 75 14.79 -8.03 -5.06
N ASN A 76 16.03 -8.21 -5.54
CA ASN A 76 17.26 -8.02 -4.77
C ASN A 76 17.96 -6.66 -5.02
N LEU A 77 17.37 -5.81 -5.88
CA LEU A 77 17.97 -4.54 -6.27
C LEU A 77 17.21 -3.37 -5.66
N ILE A 78 17.93 -2.36 -5.16
CA ILE A 78 17.34 -1.13 -4.63
C ILE A 78 18.21 0.09 -4.93
N PRO A 79 17.64 1.18 -5.47
CA PRO A 79 18.39 2.41 -5.69
C PRO A 79 18.62 3.14 -4.37
N LEU A 80 19.86 3.54 -4.11
CA LEU A 80 20.27 4.34 -2.96
C LEU A 80 21.07 5.56 -3.43
N CYS A 81 20.96 6.69 -2.74
CA CYS A 81 21.88 7.79 -2.97
C CYS A 81 23.32 7.36 -2.68
N PHE A 82 24.31 8.02 -3.29
CA PHE A 82 25.72 7.63 -3.15
C PHE A 82 26.19 7.50 -1.70
N THR A 83 25.71 8.39 -0.81
CA THR A 83 26.03 8.33 0.63
C THR A 83 25.51 7.04 1.26
N CYS A 84 24.23 6.72 1.08
CA CYS A 84 23.63 5.52 1.69
C CYS A 84 24.18 4.23 1.06
N HIS A 85 24.47 4.24 -0.25
CA HIS A 85 25.10 3.12 -0.94
C HIS A 85 26.50 2.84 -0.38
N LYS A 86 27.34 3.88 -0.27
CA LYS A 86 28.70 3.73 0.26
C LYS A 86 28.71 3.22 1.71
N LEU A 87 27.83 3.75 2.56
CA LEU A 87 27.68 3.29 3.93
C LEU A 87 27.28 1.81 3.99
N TYR A 88 26.37 1.40 3.11
CA TYR A 88 25.90 0.02 3.06
C TYR A 88 26.95 -0.98 2.55
N ASP A 89 27.80 -0.57 1.62
CA ASP A 89 28.83 -1.44 1.01
C ASP A 89 30.12 -1.54 1.83
N THR A 90 30.46 -0.53 2.66
CA THR A 90 31.77 -0.47 3.34
C THR A 90 31.84 -1.40 4.54
N ASP A 91 30.79 -1.48 5.37
CA ASP A 91 30.72 -2.31 6.58
C ASP A 91 29.30 -2.88 6.78
N LYS A 92 28.89 -3.79 5.89
CA LYS A 92 27.52 -4.33 5.91
C LYS A 92 27.25 -5.09 7.21
N THR A 93 26.31 -4.59 8.00
CA THR A 93 25.80 -5.27 9.20
C THR A 93 24.57 -6.13 8.88
N LEU A 94 24.24 -7.06 9.78
CA LEU A 94 23.01 -7.86 9.68
C LEU A 94 21.77 -6.95 9.78
N GLU A 95 21.82 -5.94 10.65
CA GLU A 95 20.78 -4.94 10.83
C GLU A 95 20.56 -4.15 9.53
N ASP A 96 21.64 -3.75 8.85
CA ASP A 96 21.57 -3.06 7.57
C ASP A 96 20.90 -3.90 6.48
N TYR A 97 21.25 -5.19 6.40
CA TYR A 97 20.60 -6.12 5.49
C TYR A 97 19.10 -6.23 5.79
N ARG A 98 18.72 -6.50 7.04
CA ARG A 98 17.31 -6.64 7.44
C ARG A 98 16.52 -5.36 7.19
N ALA A 99 17.12 -4.19 7.40
CA ALA A 99 16.49 -2.90 7.13
C ALA A 99 16.18 -2.71 5.64
N LEU A 100 17.15 -2.94 4.75
CA LEU A 100 16.90 -2.83 3.29
C LEU A 100 15.95 -3.92 2.79
N LYS A 101 16.06 -5.14 3.31
CA LYS A 101 15.14 -6.23 3.01
C LYS A 101 13.70 -5.83 3.33
N LYS A 102 13.45 -5.34 4.56
CA LYS A 102 12.12 -4.90 5.01
C LYS A 102 11.56 -3.75 4.14
N ILE A 103 12.42 -2.80 3.76
CA ILE A 103 12.03 -1.73 2.81
C ILE A 103 11.58 -2.34 1.49
N LYS A 104 12.36 -3.27 0.92
CA LYS A 104 12.05 -3.87 -0.38
C LYS A 104 10.80 -4.75 -0.33
N GLU A 105 10.58 -5.52 0.73
CA GLU A 105 9.34 -6.28 0.95
C GLU A 105 8.11 -5.36 0.95
N ARG A 106 8.19 -4.22 1.65
CA ARG A 106 7.11 -3.21 1.62
C ARG A 106 6.85 -2.70 0.20
N LEU A 107 7.91 -2.41 -0.57
CA LEU A 107 7.78 -1.92 -1.94
C LEU A 107 7.15 -2.98 -2.88
N LEU A 108 7.58 -4.24 -2.76
CA LEU A 108 7.01 -5.35 -3.53
C LEU A 108 5.54 -5.59 -3.16
N GLY A 109 5.19 -5.45 -1.88
CA GLY A 109 3.79 -5.49 -1.43
C GLY A 109 2.95 -4.37 -2.05
N GLN A 110 3.49 -3.15 -2.15
CA GLN A 110 2.81 -2.03 -2.82
C GLN A 110 2.62 -2.29 -4.32
N ASP A 111 3.60 -2.89 -5.00
CA ASP A 111 3.46 -3.28 -6.42
C ASP A 111 2.40 -4.35 -6.62
N ALA A 112 2.40 -5.38 -5.77
CA ALA A 112 1.36 -6.41 -5.79
C ALA A 112 -0.02 -5.80 -5.57
N GLN A 113 -0.13 -4.85 -4.63
CA GLN A 113 -1.38 -4.17 -4.35
C GLN A 113 -1.89 -3.34 -5.53
N ARG A 114 -1.00 -2.60 -6.22
CA ARG A 114 -1.36 -1.87 -7.44
C ARG A 114 -1.88 -2.80 -8.54
N ARG A 115 -1.32 -4.00 -8.68
CA ARG A 115 -1.80 -5.00 -9.65
C ARG A 115 -3.21 -5.49 -9.30
N ILE A 116 -3.48 -5.76 -8.03
CA ILE A 116 -4.82 -6.13 -7.56
C ILE A 116 -5.80 -4.98 -7.85
N GLN A 117 -5.45 -3.73 -7.50
CA GLN A 117 -6.30 -2.57 -7.79
C GLN A 117 -6.61 -2.37 -9.29
N TYR A 118 -5.68 -2.76 -10.17
CA TYR A 118 -5.89 -2.72 -11.61
C TYR A 118 -6.81 -3.86 -12.09
N GLU A 119 -6.64 -5.07 -11.54
CA GLU A 119 -7.42 -6.26 -11.91
C GLU A 119 -8.87 -6.16 -11.43
N TYR A 120 -9.10 -5.65 -10.21
CA TYR A 120 -10.42 -5.52 -9.60
C TYR A 120 -10.92 -4.08 -9.75
N GLN A 121 -11.81 -3.87 -10.73
CA GLN A 121 -12.50 -2.59 -10.92
C GLN A 121 -13.69 -2.51 -9.97
N ILE A 122 -13.91 -1.33 -9.40
CA ILE A 122 -15.16 -0.98 -8.72
C ILE A 122 -15.98 -0.10 -9.63
N GLU A 123 -17.29 -0.23 -9.57
CA GLU A 123 -18.22 0.59 -10.33
C GLU A 123 -17.96 2.08 -10.12
N SER A 124 -18.07 2.86 -11.20
CA SER A 124 -17.85 4.31 -11.16
C SER A 124 -18.83 5.05 -10.27
N ASP A 125 -20.00 4.46 -9.96
CA ASP A 125 -20.99 5.06 -9.06
C ASP A 125 -20.48 5.24 -7.63
N ILE A 126 -19.39 4.57 -7.24
CA ILE A 126 -18.72 4.89 -5.97
C ILE A 126 -18.16 6.31 -5.96
N ALA A 127 -17.80 6.86 -7.13
CA ALA A 127 -17.42 8.26 -7.26
C ALA A 127 -18.59 9.19 -6.93
N THR A 128 -19.82 8.82 -7.32
CA THR A 128 -21.03 9.58 -6.95
C THR A 128 -21.24 9.61 -5.44
N ILE A 129 -21.04 8.47 -4.75
CA ILE A 129 -21.12 8.42 -3.27
C ILE A 129 -20.06 9.32 -2.64
N MET A 130 -18.85 9.33 -3.19
CA MET A 130 -17.76 10.15 -2.69
C MET A 130 -17.97 11.64 -2.93
N ASP A 131 -18.43 12.03 -4.12
CA ASP A 131 -18.75 13.42 -4.43
C ASP A 131 -19.84 13.93 -3.49
N ALA A 132 -20.91 13.14 -3.28
CA ALA A 132 -21.98 13.47 -2.34
C ALA A 132 -21.47 13.59 -0.89
N LEU A 133 -20.54 12.73 -0.46
CA LEU A 133 -19.91 12.83 0.85
C LEU A 133 -19.16 14.15 1.04
N MET A 134 -18.58 14.71 -0.02
CA MET A 134 -17.81 15.95 0.05
C MET A 134 -18.68 17.21 -0.07
N SER A 135 -19.82 17.14 -0.78
CA SER A 135 -20.69 18.29 -1.04
C SER A 135 -21.87 18.41 -0.06
N GLU A 136 -22.44 17.28 0.34
CA GLU A 136 -23.79 17.19 0.90
C GLU A 136 -23.87 16.40 2.20
N ALA A 137 -22.75 15.84 2.68
CA ALA A 137 -22.76 15.02 3.87
C ALA A 137 -23.29 15.76 5.10
N THR A 138 -24.33 15.18 5.69
CA THR A 138 -24.80 15.50 7.02
C THR A 138 -24.47 14.36 7.96
N THR A 139 -24.09 14.69 9.19
CA THR A 139 -23.85 13.69 10.23
C THR A 139 -25.18 13.32 10.87
N GLU A 140 -25.57 12.06 10.76
CA GLU A 140 -26.67 11.49 11.52
C GLU A 140 -26.10 10.42 12.45
N ILE A 141 -26.07 10.73 13.75
CA ILE A 141 -25.40 9.92 14.76
C ILE A 141 -26.23 8.66 15.03
N LEU A 142 -25.71 7.52 14.58
CA LEU A 142 -26.20 6.22 15.02
C LEU A 142 -25.86 5.98 16.50
N ASP A 143 -26.58 5.05 17.12
CA ASP A 143 -26.25 4.57 18.46
C ASP A 143 -24.81 4.07 18.51
N ALA A 144 -23.95 4.83 19.19
CA ALA A 144 -22.53 4.58 19.28
C ALA A 144 -22.21 3.26 19.99
N ASP A 145 -23.08 2.80 20.89
CA ASP A 145 -22.87 1.54 21.61
C ASP A 145 -23.12 0.32 20.71
N TYR A 146 -24.09 0.42 19.79
CA TYR A 146 -24.33 -0.62 18.79
C TYR A 146 -23.16 -0.71 17.79
N VAL A 147 -22.75 0.43 17.24
CA VAL A 147 -21.63 0.51 16.28
C VAL A 147 -20.33 0.02 16.92
N ALA A 148 -20.06 0.41 18.17
CA ALA A 148 -18.85 -0.01 18.87
C ALA A 148 -18.75 -1.53 19.01
N LYS A 149 -19.84 -2.20 19.42
CA LYS A 149 -19.86 -3.67 19.62
C LYS A 149 -19.63 -4.44 18.33
N GLU A 150 -20.27 -4.02 17.23
CA GLU A 150 -20.16 -4.71 15.95
C GLU A 150 -18.73 -4.58 15.37
N ILE A 151 -18.17 -3.36 15.39
CA ILE A 151 -16.79 -3.11 14.95
C ILE A 151 -15.76 -3.79 15.84
N ASP A 152 -16.00 -3.87 17.15
CA ASP A 152 -15.09 -4.59 18.06
C ASP A 152 -15.00 -6.08 17.76
N THR A 153 -16.14 -6.68 17.40
CA THR A 153 -16.22 -8.11 17.05
C THR A 153 -15.50 -8.40 15.73
N LYS A 154 -15.55 -7.48 14.77
CA LYS A 154 -14.91 -7.62 13.46
C LYS A 154 -13.41 -7.30 13.45
N LEU A 155 -12.91 -6.60 14.46
CA LEU A 155 -11.52 -6.12 14.48
C LEU A 155 -10.78 -6.73 15.66
N GLU A 156 -10.32 -7.97 15.48
CA GLU A 156 -9.67 -8.84 16.48
C GLU A 156 -8.17 -8.55 16.73
N GLY A 157 -7.81 -7.26 16.90
CA GLY A 157 -6.49 -6.87 17.44
C GLY A 157 -5.34 -6.73 16.44
N GLU A 158 -5.53 -7.03 15.15
CA GLU A 158 -4.53 -6.77 14.09
C GLU A 158 -4.66 -5.38 13.44
N ILE A 159 -5.44 -4.49 14.04
CA ILE A 159 -5.63 -3.11 13.62
C ILE A 159 -5.27 -2.14 14.74
N SER A 160 -4.72 -0.97 14.39
CA SER A 160 -4.35 0.03 15.40
C SER A 160 -5.59 0.60 16.09
N ASN A 161 -5.49 0.88 17.40
CA ASN A 161 -6.58 1.50 18.16
C ASN A 161 -7.04 2.85 17.54
N LEU A 162 -6.10 3.62 16.98
CA LEU A 162 -6.42 4.87 16.29
C LEU A 162 -7.28 4.64 15.05
N THR A 163 -6.91 3.66 14.20
CA THR A 163 -7.72 3.33 13.02
C THR A 163 -9.07 2.74 13.44
N LYS A 164 -9.10 1.91 14.48
CA LYS A 164 -10.34 1.35 15.02
C LYS A 164 -11.30 2.43 15.52
N GLN A 165 -10.80 3.41 16.27
CA GLN A 165 -11.59 4.57 16.71
C GLN A 165 -12.07 5.41 15.52
N LYS A 166 -11.21 5.63 14.52
CA LYS A 166 -11.60 6.34 13.30
C LYS A 166 -12.74 5.63 12.58
N ILE A 167 -12.64 4.32 12.36
CA ILE A 167 -13.70 3.51 11.75
C ILE A 167 -15.01 3.63 12.54
N LYS A 168 -14.97 3.50 13.87
CA LYS A 168 -16.17 3.63 14.70
C LYS A 168 -16.82 5.00 14.53
N ASN A 169 -16.02 6.08 14.58
CA ASN A 169 -16.54 7.44 14.43
C ASN A 169 -17.13 7.67 13.04
N ASP A 170 -16.45 7.21 11.99
CA ASP A 170 -16.89 7.35 10.61
C ASP A 170 -18.21 6.59 10.37
N VAL A 171 -18.32 5.36 10.87
CA VAL A 171 -19.56 4.57 10.80
C VAL A 171 -20.67 5.24 11.60
N SER A 172 -20.43 5.63 12.85
CA SER A 172 -21.45 6.28 13.67
C SER A 172 -21.97 7.58 13.05
N SER A 173 -21.13 8.32 12.33
CA SER A 173 -21.48 9.64 11.81
C SER A 173 -22.09 9.61 10.41
N PHE A 174 -21.65 8.68 9.55
CA PHE A 174 -21.94 8.71 8.11
C PHE A 174 -22.60 7.45 7.57
N TYR A 175 -22.87 6.43 8.40
CA TYR A 175 -23.48 5.18 7.91
C TYR A 175 -24.80 5.41 7.18
N LEU A 176 -25.71 6.21 7.77
CA LEU A 176 -27.02 6.48 7.17
C LEU A 176 -26.88 7.22 5.84
N PHE A 177 -25.95 8.18 5.78
CA PHE A 177 -25.66 8.90 4.55
C PHE A 177 -25.21 7.95 3.44
N VAL A 178 -24.15 7.15 3.67
CA VAL A 178 -23.62 6.22 2.65
C VAL A 178 -24.67 5.19 2.25
N ARG A 179 -25.46 4.67 3.21
CA ARG A 179 -26.56 3.75 2.93
C ARG A 179 -27.61 4.38 2.01
N ASN A 180 -28.00 5.62 2.28
CA ASN A 180 -29.01 6.32 1.50
C ASN A 180 -28.50 6.60 0.08
N GLN A 181 -27.22 6.98 -0.07
CA GLN A 181 -26.61 7.15 -1.40
C GLN A 181 -26.63 5.85 -2.22
N LEU A 182 -26.28 4.72 -1.60
CA LEU A 182 -26.41 3.40 -2.25
C LEU A 182 -27.86 3.08 -2.62
N ALA A 183 -28.84 3.46 -1.79
CA ALA A 183 -30.25 3.27 -2.09
C ALA A 183 -30.75 4.15 -3.26
N GLU A 184 -30.25 5.39 -3.40
CA GLU A 184 -30.56 6.24 -4.56
C GLU A 184 -29.94 5.68 -5.85
N ILE A 185 -28.73 5.14 -5.77
CA ILE A 185 -28.11 4.42 -6.89
C ILE A 185 -28.97 3.22 -7.28
N GLU A 186 -29.43 2.42 -6.32
CA GLU A 186 -30.27 1.23 -6.57
C GLU A 186 -31.62 1.57 -7.24
N LYS A 187 -32.20 2.73 -6.93
CA LYS A 187 -33.42 3.22 -7.60
C LYS A 187 -33.17 3.57 -9.07
N THR A 188 -31.97 4.07 -9.37
CA THR A 188 -31.60 4.51 -10.71
C THR A 188 -31.13 3.34 -11.58
N VAL A 189 -30.32 2.45 -10.99
CA VAL A 189 -29.76 1.26 -11.61
C VAL A 189 -29.91 0.08 -10.63
N PRO A 190 -30.99 -0.73 -10.78
CA PRO A 190 -31.21 -1.89 -9.94
C PRO A 190 -30.04 -2.89 -9.99
N GLY A 191 -29.61 -3.38 -8.82
CA GLY A 191 -28.50 -4.30 -8.62
C GLY A 191 -27.14 -3.63 -8.42
N GLN A 192 -27.03 -2.33 -8.65
CA GLN A 192 -25.74 -1.64 -8.66
C GLN A 192 -25.14 -1.50 -7.26
N GLY A 193 -25.96 -1.23 -6.23
CA GLY A 193 -25.48 -1.17 -4.85
C GLY A 193 -24.94 -2.53 -4.38
N VAL A 194 -25.59 -3.61 -4.80
CA VAL A 194 -25.16 -4.99 -4.52
C VAL A 194 -23.84 -5.30 -5.23
N LEU A 195 -23.69 -4.88 -6.49
CA LEU A 195 -22.47 -5.09 -7.28
C LEU A 195 -21.26 -4.40 -6.62
N ILE A 196 -21.42 -3.15 -6.19
CA ILE A 196 -20.39 -2.39 -5.46
C ILE A 196 -19.98 -3.16 -4.20
N ALA A 197 -20.95 -3.59 -3.38
CA ALA A 197 -20.66 -4.34 -2.16
C ALA A 197 -19.92 -5.67 -2.45
N MET A 198 -20.29 -6.38 -3.51
CA MET A 198 -19.61 -7.61 -3.96
C MET A 198 -18.19 -7.35 -4.43
N GLN A 199 -17.92 -6.25 -5.14
CA GLN A 199 -16.58 -5.88 -5.60
C GLN A 199 -15.67 -5.52 -4.42
N VAL A 200 -16.15 -4.72 -3.46
CA VAL A 200 -15.42 -4.42 -2.22
C VAL A 200 -15.13 -5.72 -1.46
N LYS A 201 -16.11 -6.63 -1.41
CA LYS A 201 -15.98 -7.95 -0.77
C LYS A 201 -14.92 -8.82 -1.42
N LEU A 202 -14.92 -8.88 -2.75
CA LEU A 202 -13.95 -9.65 -3.52
C LEU A 202 -12.54 -9.10 -3.33
N PHE A 203 -12.39 -7.77 -3.37
CA PHE A 203 -11.12 -7.09 -3.15
C PHE A 203 -10.54 -7.38 -1.76
N TYR A 204 -11.35 -7.29 -0.71
CA TYR A 204 -10.95 -7.68 0.65
C TYR A 204 -10.49 -9.15 0.71
N THR A 205 -11.27 -10.07 0.15
CA THR A 205 -11.01 -11.52 0.23
C THR A 205 -9.68 -11.89 -0.44
N LYS A 206 -9.37 -11.25 -1.57
CA LYS A 206 -8.09 -11.44 -2.27
C LYS A 206 -6.90 -10.98 -1.45
N GLN A 207 -7.04 -9.85 -0.75
CA GLN A 207 -5.99 -9.34 0.14
C GLN A 207 -5.74 -10.22 1.36
N LYS A 208 -6.78 -10.85 1.92
CA LYS A 208 -6.63 -11.84 3.01
C LYS A 208 -5.78 -13.04 2.58
N GLY A 209 -5.88 -13.46 1.31
CA GLY A 209 -5.01 -14.49 0.72
C GLY A 209 -3.52 -14.14 0.71
N LEU A 210 -3.17 -12.85 0.82
CA LEU A 210 -1.79 -12.37 0.90
C LEU A 210 -1.24 -12.31 2.34
N LYS A 211 -1.99 -12.78 3.34
CA LYS A 211 -1.62 -12.72 4.77
C LYS A 211 -1.32 -11.30 5.26
N LEU A 212 -2.06 -10.31 4.74
CA LEU A 212 -1.99 -8.93 5.20
C LEU A 212 -2.76 -8.77 6.52
N THR A 213 -2.28 -7.86 7.37
CA THR A 213 -2.98 -7.45 8.60
C THR A 213 -4.26 -6.69 8.27
N GLN A 214 -5.25 -6.69 9.18
CA GLN A 214 -6.48 -5.90 9.03
C GLN A 214 -6.19 -4.40 8.78
N GLN A 215 -5.16 -3.84 9.44
CA GLN A 215 -4.70 -2.47 9.20
C GLN A 215 -4.32 -2.22 7.73
N GLN A 216 -3.52 -3.12 7.15
CA GLN A 216 -3.06 -3.01 5.77
C GLN A 216 -4.23 -3.16 4.80
N ILE A 217 -5.13 -4.12 5.06
CA ILE A 217 -6.31 -4.35 4.22
C ILE A 217 -7.19 -3.10 4.20
N PHE A 218 -7.45 -2.49 5.35
CA PHE A 218 -8.25 -1.27 5.43
C PHE A 218 -7.61 -0.12 4.61
N GLN A 219 -6.33 0.17 4.84
CA GLN A 219 -5.60 1.22 4.12
C GLN A 219 -5.59 1.00 2.60
N ASN A 220 -5.42 -0.26 2.18
CA ASN A 220 -5.44 -0.64 0.78
C ASN A 220 -6.82 -0.47 0.14
N THR A 221 -7.90 -0.72 0.89
CA THR A 221 -9.29 -0.47 0.46
C THR A 221 -9.54 1.03 0.32
N VAL A 222 -9.10 1.86 1.27
CA VAL A 222 -9.15 3.33 1.15
C VAL A 222 -8.44 3.80 -0.11
N GLY A 223 -7.19 3.35 -0.33
CA GLY A 223 -6.41 3.73 -1.50
C GLY A 223 -7.02 3.26 -2.83
N TRP A 224 -7.66 2.09 -2.83
CA TRP A 224 -8.36 1.57 -4.02
C TRP A 224 -9.59 2.41 -4.36
N ILE A 225 -10.43 2.72 -3.38
CA ILE A 225 -11.60 3.59 -3.55
C ILE A 225 -11.13 4.96 -4.08
N LEU A 226 -10.14 5.57 -3.42
CA LEU A 226 -9.57 6.87 -3.82
C LEU A 226 -9.04 6.86 -5.26
N SER A 227 -8.40 5.77 -5.70
CA SER A 227 -7.86 5.65 -7.06
C SER A 227 -8.91 5.68 -8.16
N LYS A 228 -10.19 5.48 -7.82
CA LYS A 228 -11.33 5.44 -8.75
C LYS A 228 -12.19 6.69 -8.68
N THR A 229 -11.83 7.63 -7.82
CA THR A 229 -12.58 8.84 -7.55
C THR A 229 -11.65 10.05 -7.73
N PRO A 230 -11.53 10.59 -8.96
CA PRO A 230 -10.53 11.61 -9.29
C PRO A 230 -10.58 12.87 -8.41
N ASN A 231 -11.76 13.24 -7.93
CA ASN A 231 -11.98 14.42 -7.07
C ASN A 231 -12.05 14.07 -5.59
N GLY A 232 -11.85 12.79 -5.25
CA GLY A 232 -12.00 12.26 -3.91
C GLY A 232 -10.92 12.69 -2.93
N THR A 233 -11.27 12.69 -1.63
CA THR A 233 -10.31 12.81 -0.53
C THR A 233 -10.06 11.48 0.16
N GLU A 234 -8.91 11.36 0.83
CA GLU A 234 -8.58 10.17 1.62
C GLU A 234 -9.58 9.99 2.78
N GLU A 235 -10.07 11.08 3.35
CA GLU A 235 -11.09 11.09 4.39
C GLU A 235 -12.42 10.52 3.88
N ALA A 236 -12.91 10.99 2.73
CA ALA A 236 -14.16 10.48 2.14
C ALA A 236 -14.03 9.00 1.76
N ALA A 237 -12.91 8.61 1.15
CA ALA A 237 -12.64 7.21 0.84
C ALA A 237 -12.58 6.32 2.11
N ALA A 238 -12.03 6.84 3.20
CA ALA A 238 -12.00 6.15 4.49
C ALA A 238 -13.40 5.94 5.07
N VAL A 239 -14.29 6.94 4.96
CA VAL A 239 -15.70 6.83 5.36
C VAL A 239 -16.41 5.73 4.58
N VAL A 240 -16.26 5.70 3.25
CA VAL A 240 -16.86 4.64 2.42
C VAL A 240 -16.29 3.26 2.77
N ALA A 241 -14.97 3.16 2.97
CA ALA A 241 -14.36 1.91 3.41
C ALA A 241 -14.90 1.45 4.77
N ALA A 242 -15.05 2.37 5.74
CA ALA A 242 -15.56 2.09 7.07
C ALA A 242 -17.02 1.60 7.02
N PHE A 243 -17.85 2.17 6.13
CA PHE A 243 -19.20 1.68 5.88
C PHE A 243 -19.21 0.20 5.46
N PHE A 244 -18.30 -0.21 4.56
CA PHE A 244 -18.18 -1.61 4.16
C PHE A 244 -17.53 -2.50 5.22
N VAL A 245 -16.72 -1.95 6.13
CA VAL A 245 -16.30 -2.68 7.34
C VAL A 245 -17.50 -3.07 8.20
N GLN A 246 -18.43 -2.14 8.39
CA GLN A 246 -19.66 -2.39 9.13
C GLN A 246 -20.62 -3.32 8.38
N ASN A 247 -20.84 -3.15 7.08
CA ASN A 247 -21.93 -3.87 6.40
C ASN A 247 -21.51 -5.17 5.72
N CYS A 248 -20.23 -5.36 5.44
CA CYS A 248 -19.76 -6.65 4.97
C CYS A 248 -19.39 -7.51 6.18
N GLU A 249 -19.84 -8.76 6.22
CA GLU A 249 -19.45 -9.80 7.20
C GLU A 249 -17.95 -10.20 7.08
N LEU A 250 -17.10 -9.25 6.72
CA LEU A 250 -15.79 -9.52 6.15
C LEU A 250 -14.63 -9.23 7.06
N PHE A 251 -14.76 -8.33 8.02
CA PHE A 251 -13.64 -7.95 8.87
C PHE A 251 -13.52 -8.88 10.06
#